data_AF-A0A971ZIW7-F1
#
_entry.id   AF-A0A971ZIW7-F1
#
_cell.length_a   1.000
_cell.length_b   1.000
_cell.length_c   1.000
_cell.angle_alpha   90.00
_cell.angle_beta   90.00
_cell.angle_gamma   90.00
#
_symmetry.space_group_name_H-M   'P 1'
#
loop_
_entity.id
_entity.type
_entity.pdbx_description
1 polymer ?
#
loop_
_entity_poly.entity_id
_entity_poly.type
_entity_poly.pdbx_seq_one_letter_code
_entity_poly.pdbx_strand_id
1 'polypeptide(L)' 'DGTAKGGVVIAVQSELMLPIKLIGVGEQIDDLQEFNVDDFVEAMFS' A
#
# COMPACT_ATOMS: atom_id res chain seq x y z
N ASP A 1 3.34 -12.05 -0.98
CA ASP A 1 2.32 -13.13 -0.95
C ASP A 1 0.90 -12.57 -0.95
N GLY A 2 0.15 -12.74 -2.05
CA GLY A 2 -1.31 -12.59 -2.03
C GLY A 2 -1.92 -11.36 -2.71
N THR A 3 -1.32 -10.85 -3.79
CA THR A 3 -1.90 -10.81 -5.15
C THR A 3 -3.33 -10.28 -5.43
N ALA A 4 -4.09 -9.69 -4.51
CA ALA A 4 -5.44 -9.16 -4.86
C ALA A 4 -6.01 -8.07 -3.93
N LYS A 5 -5.25 -7.58 -2.94
CA LYS A 5 -5.77 -6.64 -1.93
C LYS A 5 -5.21 -5.22 -2.01
N GLY A 6 -4.31 -4.91 -2.94
CA GLY A 6 -3.81 -3.52 -3.12
C GLY A 6 -4.96 -2.52 -3.33
N GLY A 7 -6.03 -2.90 -4.03
CA GLY A 7 -7.22 -2.06 -4.19
C GLY A 7 -7.93 -1.68 -2.89
N VAL A 8 -7.73 -2.42 -1.78
CA VAL A 8 -8.33 -2.09 -0.48
C VAL A 8 -7.79 -0.78 0.08
N VAL A 9 -6.51 -0.47 -0.19
CA VAL A 9 -5.88 0.79 0.21
C VAL A 9 -6.61 1.98 -0.41
N ILE A 10 -6.98 1.86 -1.69
CA ILE A 10 -7.72 2.88 -2.42
C ILE A 10 -9.13 3.04 -1.84
N ALA A 11 -9.83 1.93 -1.57
CA ALA A 11 -11.16 1.96 -0.99
C ALA A 11 -11.18 2.60 0.41
N VAL A 12 -10.25 2.21 1.29
CA VAL A 12 -10.14 2.76 2.65
C VAL A 12 -9.79 4.25 2.63
N GLN A 13 -8.87 4.67 1.76
CA GLN A 13 -8.54 6.08 1.59
C GLN A 13 -9.75 6.87 1.09
N SER A 14 -10.49 6.34 0.12
CA SER A 14 -11.68 6.99 -0.44
C SER A 14 -12.82 7.11 0.59
N GLU A 15 -12.98 6.14 1.49
CA GLU A 15 -14.02 6.18 2.53
C GLU A 15 -13.65 7.10 3.70
N LEU A 16 -12.39 7.07 4.15
CA LEU A 16 -11.97 7.77 5.36
C LEU A 16 -11.37 9.15 5.07
N MET A 17 -10.94 9.42 3.84
CA MET A 17 -10.20 10.62 3.43
C MET A 17 -8.94 10.90 4.28
N LEU A 18 -8.37 9.85 4.87
CA LEU A 18 -7.15 9.92 5.67
C LEU A 18 -5.92 9.53 4.84
N PRO A 19 -4.76 10.16 5.07
CA PRO A 19 -3.54 9.81 4.37
C PRO A 19 -3.00 8.47 4.88
N ILE A 20 -2.62 7.59 3.96
CA ILE A 20 -1.78 6.44 4.31
C ILE A 20 -0.36 6.93 4.52
N LYS A 21 0.27 6.45 5.59
CA LYS A 21 1.63 6.86 5.98
C LYS A 21 2.66 5.77 5.78
N LEU A 22 2.30 4.52 6.05
CA LEU A 22 3.22 3.39 6.03
C LEU A 22 2.55 2.18 5.36
N ILE A 23 3.36 1.34 4.72
CA ILE A 23 2.95 0.05 4.17
C ILE A 23 3.93 -1.05 4.57
N GLY A 24 3.41 -2.24 4.82
CA GLY A 24 4.21 -3.44 5.01
C GLY A 24 4.34 -4.18 3.68
N VAL A 25 5.56 -4.40 3.22
CA VAL A 25 5.85 -5.13 1.96
C VAL A 25 6.43 -6.53 2.18
N GLY A 26 6.54 -6.95 3.44
CA GLY A 26 7.11 -8.22 3.87
C GLY A 26 6.86 -8.47 5.35
N GLU A 27 7.63 -9.38 5.95
CA GLU A 27 7.44 -9.87 7.31
C GLU A 27 8.50 -9.36 8.31
N GLN A 28 9.59 -8.76 7.81
CA GLN A 28 10.69 -8.27 8.63
C GLN A 28 10.39 -6.85 9.16
N ILE A 29 11.10 -6.45 10.20
CA ILE A 29 10.95 -5.10 10.78
C ILE A 29 11.30 -4.00 9.77
N ASP A 30 12.24 -4.28 8.87
CA ASP A 30 12.70 -3.37 7.83
C ASP A 30 11.76 -3.33 6.61
N ASP A 31 10.72 -4.18 6.58
CA ASP A 31 9.72 -4.21 5.51
C ASP A 31 8.58 -3.20 5.72
N LEU A 32 8.67 -2.38 6.77
CA LEU A 32 7.78 -1.25 7.00
C LEU A 32 8.35 0.01 6.32
N GLN A 33 7.65 0.49 5.31
CA GLN A 33 8.12 1.59 4.45
C GLN A 33 7.13 2.76 4.46
N GLU A 34 7.63 3.97 4.16
CA GLU A 34 6.75 5.11 3.88
C GLU A 34 5.88 4.83 2.65
N PHE A 35 4.62 5.25 2.72
CA PHE A 35 3.71 5.09 1.59
C PHE A 35 4.02 6.11 0.50
N ASN A 36 4.40 5.61 -0.67
CA ASN A 36 4.50 6.37 -1.90
C ASN A 36 3.46 5.86 -2.90
N VAL A 37 2.63 6.78 -3.41
CA VAL A 37 1.57 6.43 -4.36
C VAL A 37 2.11 5.99 -5.71
N ASP A 38 3.21 6.59 -6.18
CA ASP A 38 3.78 6.29 -7.49
C ASP A 38 4.38 4.87 -7.48
N ASP A 39 5.18 4.56 -6.46
CA ASP A 39 5.79 3.23 -6.27
C ASP A 39 4.71 2.15 -6.08
N PHE A 40 3.63 2.48 -5.36
CA PHE A 40 2.51 1.55 -5.14
C PHE A 40 1.75 1.25 -6.43
N VAL A 41 1.50 2.27 -7.27
CA VAL A 41 0.83 2.10 -8.56
C VAL A 41 1.73 1.33 -9.51
N GLU A 42 3.03 1.65 -9.58
CA GLU A 42 3.99 0.92 -10.41
C GLU A 42 4.00 -0.57 -10.06
N ALA A 43 4.14 -0.91 -8.78
CA ALA A 43 4.13 -2.29 -8.30
C ALA A 43 2.79 -3.02 -8.52
N MET A 44 1.68 -2.29 -8.68
CA MET A 44 0.37 -2.87 -8.99
C MET A 44 0.19 -3.28 -10.46
N PHE A 45 0.90 -2.64 -11.39
CA PHE A 45 0.72 -2.81 -12.83
C PHE A 45 1.94 -3.40 -13.56
N SER A 46 3.04 -3.67 -12.84
CA SER A 46 4.24 -4.38 -13.32
C SER A 46 4.11 -5.90 -13.20
#